data_AF-A0A269YMC4-F1
#
_entry.id   AF-A0A269YMC4-F1
#
_cell.length_a   1.000
_cell.length_b   1.000
_cell.length_c   1.000
_cell.angle_alpha   90.00
_cell.angle_beta   90.00
_cell.angle_gamma   90.00
#
_symmetry.space_group_name_H-M   'P 1'
#
loop_
_entity.id
_entity.type
_entity.pdbx_description
1 polymer ?
#
loop_
_entity_poly.entity_id
_entity_poly.type
_entity_poly.pdbx_seq_one_letter_code
_entity_poly.pdbx_strand_id
1 'polypeptide(L)'
;MLAKRIIPCLDVDHGRVKKGVNFVNLQYVGDPVEIAAAYQQQGADELVFLDITATNEKRKAMVETIRKVASQVFMPLTVGGGIHSVDDMQNLLKAGADKTAINSAAVSNPEVITAGAEKFGVRCVVLAIDAKWNSARRQYDVYVNGGRQQTNLNAIEWAKKGVALGAGELLVTSMDKDGTKSGYDIQLYKQLTAAVNVPVIASGGCGQLGDFVEVFDQADVDGALAASVFHFGELTISEVKADLRKDGVIVR
;
A
#
# COMPACT_ATOMS: atom_id res chain seq x y z
N MET A 1 18.32 -12.23 7.46
CA MET A 1 17.20 -11.27 7.52
C MET A 1 17.12 -10.58 6.16
N LEU A 2 15.93 -10.47 5.56
CA LEU A 2 15.75 -9.77 4.29
C LEU A 2 15.81 -8.26 4.52
N ALA A 3 16.15 -7.49 3.47
CA ALA A 3 16.18 -6.04 3.57
C ALA A 3 14.76 -5.46 3.71
N LYS A 4 14.61 -4.45 4.57
CA LYS A 4 13.40 -3.64 4.71
C LYS A 4 13.24 -2.76 3.47
N ARG A 5 11.99 -2.53 3.06
CA ARG A 5 11.65 -1.86 1.78
C ARG A 5 11.08 -0.47 1.98
N ILE A 6 11.53 0.48 1.17
CA ILE A 6 10.97 1.83 1.09
C ILE A 6 10.11 1.93 -0.17
N ILE A 7 8.82 2.20 0.03
CA ILE A 7 7.79 2.03 -1.00
C ILE A 7 7.06 3.36 -1.21
N PRO A 8 7.42 4.16 -2.23
CA PRO A 8 6.61 5.30 -2.64
C PRO A 8 5.23 4.85 -3.14
N CYS A 9 4.21 5.67 -2.89
CA CYS A 9 2.85 5.44 -3.37
C CYS A 9 2.34 6.58 -4.26
N LEU A 10 1.73 6.22 -5.40
CA LEU A 10 1.08 7.12 -6.34
C LEU A 10 -0.43 6.96 -6.27
N ASP A 11 -1.13 7.97 -5.76
CA ASP A 11 -2.58 8.07 -5.89
C ASP A 11 -2.88 8.71 -7.25
N VAL A 12 -3.48 7.94 -8.17
CA VAL A 12 -3.71 8.37 -9.54
C VAL A 12 -5.18 8.55 -9.82
N ASP A 13 -5.51 9.75 -10.31
CA ASP A 13 -6.85 10.13 -10.71
C ASP A 13 -6.83 10.68 -12.15
N HIS A 14 -7.61 10.06 -13.04
CA HIS A 14 -7.69 10.41 -14.45
C HIS A 14 -6.30 10.45 -15.13
N GLY A 15 -5.44 9.50 -14.75
CA GLY A 15 -4.11 9.28 -15.32
C GLY A 15 -3.04 10.23 -14.80
N ARG A 16 -3.37 11.01 -13.76
CA ARG A 16 -2.48 12.00 -13.17
C ARG A 16 -2.31 11.74 -11.68
N VAL A 17 -1.11 11.97 -11.16
CA VAL A 17 -0.86 11.84 -9.73
C VAL A 17 -1.53 12.99 -9.00
N LYS A 18 -2.32 12.67 -7.97
CA LYS A 18 -2.93 13.64 -7.09
C LYS A 18 -2.50 13.41 -5.65
N LYS A 19 -2.47 14.48 -4.84
CA LYS A 19 -2.29 14.36 -3.39
C LYS A 19 -3.15 15.36 -2.62
N GLY A 20 -3.76 14.91 -1.54
CA GLY A 20 -4.45 15.72 -0.54
C GLY A 20 -4.26 15.13 0.86
N VAL A 21 -4.98 15.70 1.84
CA VAL A 21 -4.99 15.24 3.23
C VAL A 21 -6.27 14.41 3.43
N ASN A 22 -6.16 13.18 3.95
CA ASN A 22 -7.29 12.27 4.18
C ASN A 22 -8.17 12.05 2.93
N PHE A 23 -7.56 11.98 1.74
CA PHE A 23 -8.25 11.93 0.44
C PHE A 23 -9.15 13.14 0.13
N VAL A 24 -9.03 14.24 0.88
CA VAL A 24 -9.73 15.52 0.67
C VAL A 24 -8.78 16.55 0.07
N ASN A 25 -9.30 17.45 -0.79
CA ASN A 25 -8.54 18.54 -1.45
C ASN A 25 -7.34 18.05 -2.28
N LEU A 26 -7.58 17.06 -3.15
CA LEU A 26 -6.58 16.47 -4.03
C LEU A 26 -6.02 17.50 -5.04
N GLN A 27 -4.75 17.85 -4.92
CA GLN A 27 -4.00 18.70 -5.85
C GLN A 27 -3.21 17.86 -6.86
N TYR A 28 -2.98 18.41 -8.05
CA TYR A 28 -2.15 17.78 -9.08
C TYR A 28 -0.68 17.84 -8.68
N VAL A 29 0.02 16.71 -8.80
CA VAL A 29 1.47 16.62 -8.54
C VAL A 29 2.24 16.55 -9.86
N GLY A 30 1.90 15.62 -10.75
CA GLY A 30 2.68 15.39 -11.97
C GLY A 30 2.24 14.17 -12.78
N ASP A 31 3.05 13.86 -13.80
CA ASP A 31 2.91 12.64 -14.61
C ASP A 31 3.40 11.41 -13.82
N PRO A 32 2.61 10.32 -13.73
CA PRO A 32 2.98 9.14 -12.96
C PRO A 32 4.24 8.43 -13.48
N VAL A 33 4.53 8.50 -14.78
CA VAL A 33 5.72 7.88 -15.39
C VAL A 33 6.98 8.61 -14.96
N GLU A 34 6.98 9.94 -15.04
CA GLU A 34 8.12 10.77 -14.65
C GLU A 34 8.42 10.62 -13.15
N ILE A 35 7.38 10.65 -12.31
CA ILE A 35 7.51 10.48 -10.86
C ILE A 35 8.03 9.08 -10.51
N ALA A 36 7.48 8.03 -11.14
CA ALA A 36 7.93 6.67 -10.91
C ALA A 36 9.41 6.46 -11.32
N ALA A 37 9.83 7.03 -12.45
CA ALA A 37 11.22 7.00 -12.89
C ALA A 37 12.15 7.72 -11.91
N ALA A 38 11.73 8.88 -11.39
CA ALA A 38 12.48 9.60 -10.37
C ALA A 38 12.64 8.78 -9.09
N TYR A 39 11.59 8.11 -8.62
CA TYR A 39 11.68 7.23 -7.46
C TYR A 39 12.62 6.04 -7.66
N GLN A 40 12.62 5.43 -8.85
CA GLN A 40 13.58 4.38 -9.16
C GLN A 40 15.03 4.90 -9.12
N GLN A 41 15.28 6.09 -9.67
CA GLN A 41 16.61 6.70 -9.62
C GLN A 41 17.06 7.01 -8.18
N GLN A 42 16.14 7.36 -7.28
CA GLN A 42 16.42 7.54 -5.85
C GLN A 42 16.59 6.20 -5.09
N GLY A 43 16.39 5.07 -5.76
CA GLY A 43 16.55 3.74 -5.19
C GLY A 43 15.34 3.22 -4.43
N ALA A 44 14.11 3.59 -4.82
CA ALA A 44 12.89 2.94 -4.35
C ALA A 44 12.98 1.41 -4.53
N ASP A 45 12.49 0.66 -3.54
CA ASP A 45 12.54 -0.80 -3.58
C ASP A 45 11.38 -1.39 -4.37
N GLU A 46 10.21 -0.75 -4.30
CA GLU A 46 8.97 -1.08 -5.02
C GLU A 46 8.13 0.18 -5.25
N LEU A 47 7.12 0.11 -6.12
CA LEU A 47 6.11 1.15 -6.31
C LEU A 47 4.73 0.61 -5.95
N VAL A 48 3.94 1.39 -5.23
CA VAL A 48 2.49 1.18 -5.13
C VAL A 48 1.78 2.24 -5.96
N PHE A 49 0.87 1.79 -6.82
CA PHE A 49 0.02 2.63 -7.65
C PHE A 49 -1.44 2.37 -7.28
N LEU A 50 -2.15 3.39 -6.80
CA LEU A 50 -3.55 3.30 -6.41
C LEU A 50 -4.43 4.11 -7.35
N ASP A 51 -5.29 3.42 -8.10
CA ASP A 51 -6.29 4.04 -8.97
C ASP A 51 -7.50 4.49 -8.13
N ILE A 52 -7.53 5.80 -7.82
CA ILE A 52 -8.62 6.39 -7.06
C ILE A 52 -9.81 6.80 -7.95
N THR A 53 -9.63 6.88 -9.28
CA THR A 53 -10.75 7.06 -10.21
C THR A 53 -11.64 5.83 -10.23
N ALA A 54 -11.04 4.65 -10.42
CA ALA A 54 -11.75 3.38 -10.49
C ALA A 54 -12.54 3.11 -9.19
N THR A 55 -11.96 3.48 -8.05
CA THR A 55 -12.59 3.35 -6.74
C THR A 55 -13.80 4.27 -6.58
N ASN A 56 -13.71 5.53 -7.02
CA ASN A 56 -14.79 6.52 -6.85
C ASN A 56 -15.88 6.41 -7.91
N GLU A 57 -15.54 5.99 -9.14
CA GLU A 57 -16.43 6.02 -10.30
C GLU A 57 -16.84 4.64 -10.81
N LYS A 58 -16.40 3.56 -10.13
CA LYS A 58 -16.67 2.16 -10.51
C LYS A 58 -16.31 1.82 -11.96
N ARG A 59 -15.18 2.36 -12.44
CA ARG A 59 -14.66 2.09 -13.78
C ARG A 59 -13.56 1.03 -13.74
N LYS A 60 -13.22 0.48 -14.91
CA LYS A 60 -12.05 -0.40 -15.05
C LYS A 60 -10.77 0.39 -14.75
N ALA A 61 -9.85 -0.24 -14.03
CA ALA A 61 -8.54 0.32 -13.70
C ALA A 61 -7.78 0.82 -14.94
N MET A 62 -6.94 1.84 -14.77
CA MET A 62 -6.19 2.51 -15.84
C MET A 62 -5.05 1.67 -16.43
N VAL A 63 -5.39 0.57 -17.09
CA VAL A 63 -4.48 -0.37 -17.78
C VAL A 63 -3.45 0.35 -18.66
N GLU A 64 -3.85 1.40 -19.37
CA GLU A 64 -2.94 2.14 -20.25
C GLU A 64 -1.89 2.95 -19.49
N THR A 65 -2.26 3.59 -18.38
CA THR A 65 -1.28 4.30 -17.53
C THR A 65 -0.33 3.32 -16.87
N ILE A 66 -0.83 2.17 -16.41
CA ILE A 66 0.01 1.11 -15.84
C ILE A 66 1.03 0.62 -16.87
N ARG A 67 0.59 0.37 -18.11
CA ARG A 67 1.48 -0.04 -19.21
C ARG A 67 2.59 0.98 -19.48
N LYS A 68 2.26 2.27 -19.44
CA LYS A 68 3.26 3.34 -19.60
C LYS A 68 4.29 3.34 -18.49
N VAL A 69 3.84 3.24 -17.22
CA VAL A 69 4.74 3.19 -16.06
C VAL A 69 5.63 1.94 -16.12
N ALA A 70 5.05 0.75 -16.34
CA ALA A 70 5.77 -0.51 -16.41
C ALA A 70 6.77 -0.58 -17.59
N SER A 71 6.59 0.24 -18.63
CA SER A 71 7.55 0.32 -19.74
C SER A 71 8.83 1.10 -19.42
N GLN A 72 8.82 1.90 -18.34
CA GLN A 72 9.93 2.79 -17.97
C GLN A 72 10.57 2.42 -16.63
N VAL A 73 9.84 1.70 -15.77
CA VAL A 73 10.24 1.39 -14.41
C VAL A 73 10.26 -0.12 -14.21
N PHE A 74 11.35 -0.61 -13.64
CA PHE A 74 11.67 -2.02 -13.48
C PHE A 74 11.76 -2.46 -12.01
N MET A 75 11.53 -1.56 -11.07
CA MET A 75 11.23 -1.94 -9.68
C MET A 75 9.83 -2.58 -9.61
N PRO A 76 9.59 -3.55 -8.69
CA PRO A 76 8.30 -4.20 -8.58
C PRO A 76 7.15 -3.22 -8.44
N LEU A 77 6.08 -3.43 -9.22
CA LEU A 77 4.91 -2.57 -9.30
C LEU A 77 3.69 -3.29 -8.71
N THR A 78 3.17 -2.76 -7.61
CA THR A 78 1.88 -3.15 -7.05
C THR A 78 0.81 -2.19 -7.53
N VAL A 79 -0.27 -2.71 -8.11
CA VAL A 79 -1.43 -1.90 -8.53
C VAL A 79 -2.65 -2.23 -7.68
N GLY A 80 -3.29 -1.21 -7.12
CA GLY A 80 -4.56 -1.31 -6.41
C GLY A 80 -5.58 -0.30 -6.92
N GLY A 81 -6.82 -0.43 -6.45
CA GLY A 81 -7.95 0.44 -6.83
C GLY A 81 -8.84 -0.16 -7.91
N GLY A 82 -10.14 -0.30 -7.62
CA GLY A 82 -11.15 -0.79 -8.58
C GLY A 82 -10.98 -2.22 -9.10
N ILE A 83 -10.29 -3.09 -8.35
CA ILE A 83 -10.13 -4.52 -8.70
C ILE A 83 -11.28 -5.30 -8.07
N HIS A 84 -12.17 -5.86 -8.89
CA HIS A 84 -13.38 -6.54 -8.42
C HIS A 84 -13.40 -8.05 -8.73
N SER A 85 -12.49 -8.51 -9.60
CA SER A 85 -12.47 -9.88 -10.10
C SER A 85 -11.05 -10.36 -10.42
N VAL A 86 -10.93 -11.68 -10.57
CA VAL A 86 -9.69 -12.33 -11.04
C VAL A 86 -9.33 -11.89 -12.47
N ASP A 87 -10.31 -11.53 -13.29
CA ASP A 87 -10.07 -11.02 -14.64
C ASP A 87 -9.50 -9.60 -14.61
N ASP A 88 -9.93 -8.75 -13.67
CA ASP A 88 -9.30 -7.45 -13.44
C ASP A 88 -7.84 -7.61 -13.05
N MET A 89 -7.54 -8.52 -12.11
CA MET A 89 -6.15 -8.85 -11.74
C MET A 89 -5.35 -9.29 -12.97
N GLN A 90 -5.90 -10.19 -13.79
CA GLN A 90 -5.23 -10.67 -15.00
C GLN A 90 -4.89 -9.52 -15.95
N ASN A 91 -5.81 -8.58 -16.14
CA ASN A 91 -5.61 -7.45 -17.03
C ASN A 91 -4.49 -6.53 -16.53
N LEU A 92 -4.40 -6.31 -15.21
CA LEU A 92 -3.36 -5.47 -14.61
C LEU A 92 -1.98 -6.16 -14.65
N LEU A 93 -1.93 -7.45 -14.34
CA LEU A 93 -0.69 -8.23 -14.45
C LEU A 93 -0.19 -8.26 -15.90
N LYS A 94 -1.08 -8.45 -16.88
CA LYS A 94 -0.74 -8.34 -18.33
C LYS A 94 -0.32 -6.93 -18.75
N ALA A 95 -0.73 -5.90 -18.01
CA ALA A 95 -0.33 -4.52 -18.28
C ALA A 95 1.09 -4.22 -17.76
N GLY A 96 1.66 -5.10 -16.94
CA GLY A 96 3.00 -4.94 -16.36
C GLY A 96 3.02 -4.71 -14.85
N ALA A 97 1.90 -4.90 -14.15
CA ALA A 97 1.92 -5.01 -12.69
C ALA A 97 2.56 -6.35 -12.28
N ASP A 98 3.35 -6.35 -11.22
CA ASP A 98 3.88 -7.57 -10.59
C ASP A 98 2.90 -8.12 -9.55
N LYS A 99 2.17 -7.22 -8.89
CA LYS A 99 1.26 -7.52 -7.79
C LYS A 99 -0.04 -6.73 -7.91
N THR A 100 -1.13 -7.28 -7.39
CA THR A 100 -2.43 -6.63 -7.33
C THR A 100 -2.90 -6.49 -5.88
N ALA A 101 -3.28 -5.27 -5.49
CA ALA A 101 -3.76 -4.95 -4.16
C ALA A 101 -5.30 -4.84 -4.14
N ILE A 102 -5.95 -5.75 -3.40
CA ILE A 102 -7.41 -5.83 -3.27
C ILE A 102 -7.85 -5.45 -1.86
N ASN A 103 -8.92 -4.65 -1.74
CA ASN A 103 -9.53 -4.28 -0.46
C ASN A 103 -11.04 -4.57 -0.48
N SER A 104 -11.89 -3.62 -0.89
CA SER A 104 -13.35 -3.74 -0.80
C SER A 104 -13.92 -5.02 -1.41
N ALA A 105 -13.38 -5.46 -2.56
CA ALA A 105 -13.81 -6.68 -3.23
C ALA A 105 -13.46 -7.94 -2.44
N ALA A 106 -12.31 -7.95 -1.75
CA ALA A 106 -11.91 -9.04 -0.88
C ALA A 106 -12.82 -9.14 0.35
N VAL A 107 -13.25 -7.99 0.90
CA VAL A 107 -14.21 -7.97 2.01
C VAL A 107 -15.58 -8.48 1.58
N SER A 108 -16.09 -8.06 0.42
CA SER A 108 -17.41 -8.48 -0.06
C SER A 108 -17.44 -9.91 -0.60
N ASN A 109 -16.33 -10.39 -1.16
CA ASN A 109 -16.17 -11.73 -1.70
C ASN A 109 -14.75 -12.26 -1.41
N PRO A 110 -14.51 -12.83 -0.21
CA PRO A 110 -13.18 -13.29 0.19
C PRO A 110 -12.55 -14.33 -0.74
N GLU A 111 -13.35 -15.13 -1.45
CA GLU A 111 -12.86 -16.16 -2.38
C GLU A 111 -12.10 -15.58 -3.58
N VAL A 112 -12.21 -14.27 -3.84
CA VAL A 112 -11.38 -13.61 -4.85
C VAL A 112 -9.89 -13.67 -4.51
N ILE A 113 -9.54 -13.73 -3.21
CA ILE A 113 -8.16 -13.93 -2.75
C ILE A 113 -7.69 -15.32 -3.18
N THR A 114 -8.45 -16.37 -2.83
CA THR A 114 -8.17 -17.76 -3.18
C THR A 114 -8.02 -17.92 -4.69
N ALA A 115 -8.99 -17.44 -5.46
CA ALA A 115 -9.00 -17.59 -6.90
C ALA A 115 -7.84 -16.82 -7.59
N GLY A 116 -7.45 -15.66 -7.05
CA GLY A 116 -6.27 -14.93 -7.51
C GLY A 116 -4.96 -15.69 -7.19
N ALA A 117 -4.85 -16.20 -5.97
CA ALA A 117 -3.69 -16.94 -5.50
C ALA A 117 -3.49 -18.27 -6.25
N GLU A 118 -4.56 -19.00 -6.55
CA GLU A 118 -4.52 -20.24 -7.33
C GLU A 118 -4.09 -19.98 -8.78
N LYS A 119 -4.54 -18.87 -9.38
CA LYS A 119 -4.28 -18.56 -10.79
C LYS A 119 -2.91 -17.92 -11.03
N PHE A 120 -2.45 -17.06 -10.14
CA PHE A 120 -1.23 -16.25 -10.33
C PHE A 120 -0.12 -16.53 -9.30
N GLY A 121 -0.43 -17.28 -8.24
CA GLY A 121 0.44 -17.48 -7.09
C GLY A 121 0.23 -16.42 -6.01
N VAL A 122 0.40 -16.83 -4.75
CA VAL A 122 0.18 -15.98 -3.56
C VAL A 122 0.98 -14.66 -3.60
N ARG A 123 2.17 -14.68 -4.21
CA ARG A 123 3.06 -13.50 -4.30
C ARG A 123 2.47 -12.36 -5.13
N CYS A 124 1.51 -12.64 -6.02
CA CYS A 124 0.83 -11.63 -6.83
C CYS A 124 -0.39 -11.00 -6.14
N VAL A 125 -0.81 -11.54 -4.98
CA VAL A 125 -2.02 -11.10 -4.27
C VAL A 125 -1.63 -10.36 -2.99
N VAL A 126 -1.82 -9.04 -3.01
CA VAL A 126 -1.67 -8.17 -1.84
C VAL A 126 -3.06 -7.89 -1.27
N LEU A 127 -3.27 -8.17 0.01
CA LEU A 127 -4.50 -7.77 0.69
C LEU A 127 -4.31 -6.38 1.29
N ALA A 128 -5.00 -5.41 0.73
CA ALA A 128 -5.06 -4.06 1.28
C ALA A 128 -6.14 -3.98 2.37
N ILE A 129 -5.79 -3.41 3.53
CA ILE A 129 -6.69 -3.24 4.67
C ILE A 129 -6.63 -1.79 5.14
N ASP A 130 -7.75 -1.09 5.07
CA ASP A 130 -7.90 0.20 5.74
C ASP A 130 -8.45 -0.07 7.14
N ALA A 131 -7.69 0.31 8.17
CA ALA A 131 -8.00 0.00 9.55
C ALA A 131 -8.12 1.27 10.40
N LYS A 132 -9.14 1.34 11.26
CA LYS A 132 -9.34 2.46 12.19
C LYS A 132 -9.67 1.96 13.60
N TRP A 133 -9.08 2.59 14.61
CA TRP A 133 -9.33 2.25 16.01
C TRP A 133 -10.78 2.57 16.41
N ASN A 134 -11.44 1.56 16.97
CA ASN A 134 -12.76 1.67 17.57
C ASN A 134 -12.63 1.54 19.08
N SER A 135 -12.71 2.67 19.79
CA SER A 135 -12.60 2.72 21.25
C SER A 135 -13.69 1.93 21.98
N ALA A 136 -14.91 1.83 21.42
CA ALA A 136 -16.02 1.11 22.05
C ALA A 136 -15.81 -0.41 21.99
N ARG A 137 -15.27 -0.91 20.87
CA ARG A 137 -14.96 -2.34 20.68
C ARG A 137 -13.53 -2.70 21.11
N ARG A 138 -12.69 -1.70 21.41
CA ARG A 138 -11.26 -1.83 21.73
C ARG A 138 -10.49 -2.64 20.70
N GLN A 139 -10.75 -2.37 19.42
CA GLN A 139 -10.10 -3.05 18.30
C GLN A 139 -9.97 -2.12 17.11
N TYR A 140 -9.19 -2.54 16.11
CA TYR A 140 -9.21 -1.90 14.80
C TYR A 140 -10.30 -2.52 13.92
N ASP A 141 -11.22 -1.70 13.42
CA ASP A 141 -12.25 -2.12 12.48
C ASP A 141 -11.78 -1.91 11.05
N VAL A 142 -12.16 -2.82 10.15
CA VAL A 142 -11.89 -2.70 8.71
C VAL A 142 -12.87 -1.73 8.06
N TYR A 143 -12.35 -0.90 7.18
CA TYR A 143 -13.12 0.03 6.35
C TYR A 143 -12.98 -0.34 4.87
N VAL A 144 -14.04 -0.06 4.11
CA VAL A 144 -14.11 -0.26 2.66
C VAL A 144 -14.59 1.02 1.98
N ASN A 145 -14.65 0.99 0.63
CA ASN A 145 -15.05 2.13 -0.20
C ASN A 145 -14.19 3.38 0.05
N GLY A 146 -12.86 3.20 0.03
CA GLY A 146 -11.89 4.27 0.27
C GLY A 146 -12.00 4.85 1.67
N GLY A 147 -12.12 3.99 2.68
CA GLY A 147 -12.25 4.41 4.08
C GLY A 147 -13.61 5.00 4.49
N ARG A 148 -14.63 5.01 3.62
CA ARG A 148 -15.91 5.69 3.91
C ARG A 148 -16.92 4.82 4.64
N GLN A 149 -16.81 3.50 4.51
CA GLN A 149 -17.76 2.56 5.07
C GLN A 149 -17.08 1.65 6.07
N GLN A 150 -17.45 1.79 7.34
CA GLN A 150 -17.05 0.87 8.40
C GLN A 150 -17.71 -0.50 8.18
N THR A 151 -16.97 -1.57 8.42
CA THR A 151 -17.49 -2.94 8.44
C THR A 151 -17.56 -3.46 9.88
N ASN A 152 -18.08 -4.67 10.06
CA ASN A 152 -18.08 -5.36 11.36
C ASN A 152 -16.81 -6.22 11.58
N LEU A 153 -15.84 -6.17 10.67
CA LEU A 153 -14.64 -7.00 10.73
C LEU A 153 -13.58 -6.35 11.61
N ASN A 154 -12.95 -7.17 12.45
CA ASN A 154 -11.70 -6.83 13.13
C ASN A 154 -10.53 -6.94 12.13
N ALA A 155 -9.68 -5.92 12.06
CA ALA A 155 -8.59 -5.86 11.08
C ALA A 155 -7.54 -6.97 11.24
N ILE A 156 -7.25 -7.38 12.47
CA ILE A 156 -6.27 -8.44 12.76
C ILE A 156 -6.83 -9.82 12.38
N GLU A 157 -8.08 -10.09 12.72
CA GLU A 157 -8.74 -11.34 12.32
C GLU A 157 -8.98 -11.40 10.81
N TRP A 158 -9.27 -10.26 10.18
CA TRP A 158 -9.37 -10.16 8.73
C TRP A 158 -8.02 -10.41 8.04
N ALA A 159 -6.92 -9.86 8.56
CA ALA A 159 -5.58 -10.15 8.08
C ALA A 159 -5.26 -11.66 8.13
N LYS A 160 -5.50 -12.32 9.28
CA LYS A 160 -5.32 -13.76 9.43
C LYS A 160 -6.14 -14.56 8.41
N LYS A 161 -7.42 -14.21 8.25
CA LYS A 161 -8.31 -14.86 7.28
C LYS A 161 -7.81 -14.65 5.85
N GLY A 162 -7.40 -13.44 5.50
CA GLY A 162 -6.86 -13.11 4.18
C GLY A 162 -5.61 -13.91 3.82
N VAL A 163 -4.69 -14.05 4.77
CA VAL A 163 -3.49 -14.88 4.62
C VAL A 163 -3.86 -16.36 4.44
N ALA A 164 -4.81 -16.86 5.25
CA ALA A 164 -5.29 -18.23 5.10
C ALA A 164 -5.96 -18.51 3.74
N LEU A 165 -6.53 -17.47 3.10
CA LEU A 165 -7.10 -17.52 1.75
C LEU A 165 -6.06 -17.33 0.64
N GLY A 166 -4.79 -17.09 0.96
CA GLY A 166 -3.70 -17.00 -0.02
C GLY A 166 -3.21 -15.59 -0.35
N ALA A 167 -3.53 -14.58 0.47
CA ALA A 167 -2.84 -13.30 0.37
C ALA A 167 -1.35 -13.47 0.74
N GLY A 168 -0.44 -13.15 -0.19
CA GLY A 168 1.00 -13.32 0.01
C GLY A 168 1.70 -12.15 0.69
N GLU A 169 1.00 -11.02 0.86
CA GLU A 169 1.49 -9.80 1.51
C GLU A 169 0.29 -8.95 1.96
N LEU A 170 0.47 -8.19 3.04
CA LEU A 170 -0.51 -7.23 3.53
C LEU A 170 -0.04 -5.81 3.28
N LEU A 171 -0.93 -4.97 2.76
CA LEU A 171 -0.75 -3.51 2.72
C LEU A 171 -1.78 -2.91 3.68
N VAL A 172 -1.34 -2.48 4.86
CA VAL A 172 -2.27 -2.00 5.88
C VAL A 172 -2.10 -0.51 6.10
N THR A 173 -3.19 0.24 5.95
CA THR A 173 -3.22 1.69 6.16
C THR A 173 -3.92 1.99 7.48
N SER A 174 -3.22 2.65 8.41
CA SER A 174 -3.88 3.21 9.60
C SER A 174 -4.60 4.50 9.24
N MET A 175 -5.94 4.44 9.24
CA MET A 175 -6.78 5.60 8.94
C MET A 175 -6.70 6.70 10.01
N ASP A 176 -6.32 6.37 11.23
CA ASP A 176 -6.12 7.36 12.30
C ASP A 176 -4.84 8.18 12.09
N LYS A 177 -3.86 7.62 11.37
CA LYS A 177 -2.56 8.24 11.10
C LYS A 177 -2.43 8.80 9.69
N ASP A 178 -3.17 8.28 8.72
CA ASP A 178 -3.04 8.69 7.33
C ASP A 178 -3.18 10.21 7.15
N GLY A 179 -2.31 10.79 6.31
CA GLY A 179 -2.25 12.25 6.09
C GLY A 179 -1.83 13.14 7.27
N THR A 180 -1.62 12.60 8.48
CA THR A 180 -1.35 13.42 9.69
C THR A 180 0.10 13.83 9.89
N LYS A 181 1.07 13.11 9.28
CA LYS A 181 2.51 13.27 9.53
C LYS A 181 2.91 13.11 11.01
N SER A 182 2.18 12.29 11.77
CA SER A 182 2.38 12.05 13.21
C SER A 182 3.03 10.70 13.54
N GLY A 183 3.80 10.14 12.60
CA GLY A 183 4.37 8.81 12.67
C GLY A 183 3.38 7.69 12.34
N TYR A 184 3.91 6.51 12.02
CA TYR A 184 3.13 5.30 11.74
C TYR A 184 2.37 4.80 12.99
N ASP A 185 1.34 3.98 12.78
CA ASP A 185 0.58 3.35 13.87
C ASP A 185 1.29 2.09 14.41
N ILE A 186 2.28 2.29 15.28
CA ILE A 186 3.10 1.20 15.84
C ILE A 186 2.25 0.11 16.51
N GLN A 187 1.17 0.49 17.20
CA GLN A 187 0.32 -0.48 17.89
C GLN A 187 -0.44 -1.38 16.92
N LEU A 188 -0.97 -0.82 15.82
CA LEU A 188 -1.60 -1.60 14.76
C LEU A 188 -0.61 -2.59 14.15
N TYR A 189 0.57 -2.10 13.76
CA TYR A 189 1.55 -2.93 13.06
C TYR A 189 2.13 -4.04 13.93
N LYS A 190 2.41 -3.77 15.22
CA LYS A 190 2.79 -4.81 16.19
C LYS A 190 1.77 -5.93 16.29
N GLN A 191 0.47 -5.61 16.28
CA GLN A 191 -0.58 -6.62 16.32
C GLN A 191 -0.66 -7.44 15.04
N LEU A 192 -0.41 -6.82 13.89
CA LEU A 192 -0.42 -7.49 12.59
C LEU A 192 0.77 -8.44 12.43
N THR A 193 1.99 -7.95 12.66
CA THR A 193 3.22 -8.75 12.50
C THR A 193 3.29 -9.90 13.52
N ALA A 194 2.66 -9.77 14.68
CA ALA A 194 2.48 -10.88 15.61
C ALA A 194 1.42 -11.91 15.17
N ALA A 195 0.46 -11.50 14.34
CA ALA A 195 -0.70 -12.32 13.96
C ALA A 195 -0.54 -13.08 12.65
N VAL A 196 0.34 -12.64 11.75
CA VAL A 196 0.54 -13.25 10.43
C VAL A 196 2.01 -13.53 10.15
N ASN A 197 2.27 -14.42 9.17
CA ASN A 197 3.61 -14.84 8.76
C ASN A 197 3.94 -14.46 7.31
N VAL A 198 3.24 -13.48 6.76
CA VAL A 198 3.51 -12.88 5.44
C VAL A 198 4.04 -11.47 5.61
N PRO A 199 4.73 -10.90 4.60
CA PRO A 199 5.20 -9.53 4.68
C PRO A 199 4.10 -8.53 4.96
N VAL A 200 4.40 -7.55 5.82
CA VAL A 200 3.49 -6.44 6.15
C VAL A 200 4.09 -5.12 5.68
N ILE A 201 3.33 -4.35 4.89
CA ILE A 201 3.64 -2.99 4.48
C ILE A 201 2.84 -2.02 5.35
N ALA A 202 3.54 -1.18 6.11
CA ALA A 202 2.95 -0.09 6.88
C ALA A 202 2.62 1.11 6.00
N SER A 203 1.42 1.66 6.13
CA SER A 203 0.94 2.82 5.37
C SER A 203 0.21 3.83 6.26
N GLY A 204 0.43 5.13 6.01
CA GLY A 204 -0.22 6.23 6.72
C GLY A 204 0.53 6.69 7.98
N GLY A 205 0.81 7.99 8.07
CA GLY A 205 1.37 8.63 9.26
C GLY A 205 2.76 9.24 9.12
N CYS A 206 3.59 8.77 8.19
CA CYS A 206 4.96 9.26 8.04
C CYS A 206 5.04 10.77 7.75
N GLY A 207 5.89 11.46 8.51
CA GLY A 207 6.22 12.88 8.38
C GLY A 207 7.73 13.19 8.39
N GLN A 208 8.56 12.32 8.95
CA GLN A 208 10.01 12.54 9.10
C GLN A 208 10.83 11.24 9.05
N LEU A 209 12.16 11.35 8.94
CA LEU A 209 13.09 10.21 8.87
C LEU A 209 12.91 9.23 10.05
N GLY A 210 12.81 9.77 11.27
CA GLY A 210 12.67 8.97 12.49
C GLY A 210 11.45 8.05 12.51
N ASP A 211 10.39 8.39 11.76
CA ASP A 211 9.19 7.54 11.71
C ASP A 211 9.47 6.21 10.99
N PHE A 212 10.37 6.20 10.00
CA PHE A 212 10.79 4.96 9.33
C PHE A 212 11.59 4.06 10.26
N VAL A 213 12.54 4.65 11.01
CA VAL A 213 13.32 3.92 12.01
C VAL A 213 12.38 3.32 13.05
N GLU A 214 11.46 4.13 13.57
CA GLU A 214 10.50 3.71 14.58
C GLU A 214 9.65 2.52 14.15
N VAL A 215 9.09 2.55 12.93
CA VAL A 215 8.21 1.47 12.47
C VAL A 215 8.97 0.16 12.20
N PHE A 216 10.20 0.24 11.69
CA PHE A 216 11.01 -0.96 11.48
C PHE A 216 11.54 -1.56 12.78
N ASP A 217 11.99 -0.73 13.72
CA ASP A 217 12.52 -1.17 15.01
C ASP A 217 11.41 -1.72 15.92
N GLN A 218 10.30 -0.98 16.04
CA GLN A 218 9.28 -1.33 17.02
C GLN A 218 8.25 -2.33 16.50
N ALA A 219 7.88 -2.30 15.22
CA ALA A 219 6.78 -3.11 14.70
C ALA A 219 7.19 -4.28 13.81
N ASP A 220 8.48 -4.39 13.45
CA ASP A 220 9.04 -5.43 12.58
C ASP A 220 8.31 -5.60 11.23
N VAL A 221 7.79 -4.51 10.66
CA VAL A 221 7.20 -4.52 9.32
C VAL A 221 8.26 -4.73 8.25
N ASP A 222 7.88 -5.22 7.07
CA ASP A 222 8.80 -5.55 5.96
C ASP A 222 8.93 -4.42 4.94
N GLY A 223 7.95 -3.51 4.91
CA GLY A 223 7.94 -2.34 4.06
C GLY A 223 7.30 -1.15 4.75
N ALA A 224 7.78 0.05 4.44
CA ALA A 224 7.20 1.30 4.86
C ALA A 224 6.80 2.10 3.61
N LEU A 225 5.50 2.34 3.48
CA LEU A 225 4.89 3.06 2.39
C LEU A 225 4.64 4.51 2.77
N ALA A 226 5.11 5.43 1.91
CA ALA A 226 4.86 6.86 2.08
C ALA A 226 4.59 7.54 0.73
N ALA A 227 3.85 8.65 0.76
CA ALA A 227 3.48 9.42 -0.43
C ALA A 227 3.88 10.89 -0.27
N SER A 228 3.21 11.63 0.61
CA SER A 228 3.36 13.09 0.73
C SER A 228 4.79 13.57 0.94
N VAL A 229 5.53 12.94 1.86
CA VAL A 229 6.92 13.33 2.19
C VAL A 229 7.85 13.23 0.97
N PHE A 230 7.57 12.31 0.05
CA PHE A 230 8.34 12.13 -1.17
C PHE A 230 7.85 13.05 -2.30
N HIS A 231 6.53 13.15 -2.52
CA HIS A 231 5.95 13.97 -3.60
C HIS A 231 6.29 15.46 -3.46
N PHE A 232 6.40 15.96 -2.22
CA PHE A 232 6.72 17.35 -1.94
C PHE A 232 8.21 17.61 -1.73
N GLY A 233 9.06 16.60 -1.91
CA GLY A 233 10.51 16.71 -1.74
C GLY A 233 10.94 17.05 -0.31
N GLU A 234 10.09 16.78 0.69
CA GLU A 234 10.41 16.97 2.10
C GLU A 234 11.46 15.95 2.55
N LEU A 235 11.40 14.75 1.98
CA LEU A 235 12.38 13.68 2.10
C LEU A 235 12.63 13.07 0.72
N THR A 236 13.84 12.60 0.49
CA THR A 236 14.17 11.70 -0.63
C THR A 236 14.30 10.26 -0.14
N ILE A 237 14.08 9.30 -1.03
CA ILE A 237 14.25 7.88 -0.69
C ILE A 237 15.71 7.56 -0.33
N SER A 238 16.65 8.22 -1.00
CA SER A 238 18.08 8.14 -0.69
C SER A 238 18.41 8.61 0.72
N GLU A 239 17.80 9.69 1.20
CA GLU A 239 17.98 10.18 2.57
C GLU A 239 17.40 9.21 3.59
N VAL A 240 16.18 8.70 3.36
CA VAL A 240 15.56 7.69 4.23
C VAL A 240 16.47 6.47 4.37
N LYS A 241 16.97 5.94 3.25
CA LYS A 241 17.87 4.77 3.28
C LYS A 241 19.21 5.08 3.93
N ALA A 242 19.76 6.28 3.75
CA ALA A 242 20.99 6.68 4.40
C ALA A 242 20.82 6.76 5.92
N ASP A 243 19.68 7.26 6.39
CA ASP A 243 19.38 7.37 7.82
C ASP A 243 19.16 6.00 8.46
N LEU A 244 18.35 5.14 7.83
CA LEU A 244 18.10 3.76 8.28
C LEU A 244 19.38 2.94 8.42
N ARG A 245 20.36 3.12 7.53
CA ARG A 245 21.67 2.44 7.65
C ARG A 245 22.47 2.88 8.87
N LYS A 246 22.35 4.14 9.31
CA LYS A 246 23.04 4.63 10.52
C LYS A 246 22.49 3.93 11.78
N ASP A 247 21.20 3.66 11.78
CA ASP A 247 20.50 2.99 12.88
C ASP A 247 20.52 1.45 12.76
N GLY A 248 21.29 0.91 11.81
CA GLY A 248 21.51 -0.53 11.67
C GLY A 248 20.39 -1.30 10.97
N VAL A 249 19.39 -0.61 10.40
CA VAL A 249 18.34 -1.25 9.62
C VAL A 249 18.89 -1.72 8.28
N ILE A 250 18.70 -3.01 7.98
CA ILE A 250 19.15 -3.60 6.71
C ILE A 250 18.23 -3.10 5.59
N VAL A 251 18.74 -2.23 4.74
CA VAL A 251 18.08 -1.71 3.52
C VAL A 251 18.98 -1.89 2.31
N ARG A 252 18.38 -2.00 1.12
CA ARG A 252 19.12 -2.14 -0.16
C ARG A 252 19.85 -0.85 -0.53
#